data_AF-A0A3M1DVU2-F1
#
_entry.id   AF-A0A3M1DVU2-F1
#
_cell.length_a   1.000
_cell.length_b   1.000
_cell.length_c   1.000
_cell.angle_alpha   90.00
_cell.angle_beta   90.00
_cell.angle_gamma   90.00
#
_symmetry.space_group_name_H-M   'P 1'
#
loop_
_entity.id
_entity.type
_entity.pdbx_description
1 polymer ?
#
loop_
_entity_poly.entity_id
_entity_poly.type
_entity_poly.pdbx_seq_one_letter_code
_entity_poly.pdbx_strand_id
1 'polypeptide(L)'
;MAPYDPDRHHRRSIRLRGYDYTQPGAYFVTICAYDREPLFGEVVDGEMRVNKWGEIVREEWFRTTQLRPYVVLYDDEFVVMPNHIHG
;
A
#
# COMPACT_ATOMS: atom_id res chain seq x y z
N MET A 1 24.62 -3.34 7.38
CA MET A 1 23.88 -2.10 7.68
C MET A 1 24.77 -1.20 8.50
N ALA A 2 24.86 0.09 8.17
CA ALA A 2 25.56 1.04 9.03
C ALA A 2 24.79 1.19 10.35
N PRO A 3 25.47 1.24 11.51
CA PRO A 3 24.83 1.41 12.80
C PRO A 3 24.16 2.80 12.90
N TYR A 4 23.11 2.89 13.72
CA TYR A 4 22.42 4.13 14.02
C TYR A 4 23.35 5.08 14.78
N ASP A 5 23.75 6.17 14.12
CA ASP A 5 24.46 7.31 14.69
C ASP A 5 23.46 8.40 15.14
N PRO A 6 23.28 8.66 16.45
CA PRO A 6 22.32 9.66 16.95
C PRO A 6 22.73 11.12 16.65
N ASP A 7 24.01 11.40 16.42
CA ASP A 7 24.50 12.75 16.10
C ASP A 7 24.26 13.09 14.61
N ARG A 8 24.14 12.06 13.75
CA ARG A 8 23.85 12.20 12.31
C ARG A 8 22.40 11.91 11.96
N HIS A 9 21.77 10.94 12.60
CA HIS A 9 20.40 10.52 12.29
C HIS A 9 19.39 11.21 13.21
N HIS A 10 19.11 12.47 12.90
CA HIS A 10 18.02 13.22 13.54
C HIS A 10 16.67 12.86 12.93
N ARG A 11 16.17 11.65 13.17
CA ARG A 11 14.83 11.26 12.72
C ARG A 11 13.79 11.99 13.58
N ARG A 12 13.25 13.09 13.05
CA ARG A 12 12.07 13.75 13.63
C ARG A 12 10.84 12.87 13.44
N SER A 13 9.93 12.93 14.40
CA SER A 13 8.61 12.30 14.24
C SER A 13 7.87 12.94 13.07
N ILE A 14 7.33 12.11 12.19
CA ILE A 14 6.40 12.55 11.13
C ILE A 14 4.96 12.70 11.65
N ARG A 15 4.69 12.21 12.87
CA ARG A 15 3.35 12.25 13.46
C ARG A 15 2.99 13.67 13.87
N LEU A 16 1.77 14.08 13.56
CA LEU A 16 1.22 15.35 13.98
C LEU A 16 1.14 15.40 15.51
N ARG A 17 1.74 16.43 16.11
CA ARG A 17 1.76 16.60 17.56
C ARG A 17 0.34 16.81 18.08
N GLY A 18 -0.05 16.04 19.10
CA GLY A 18 -1.37 16.13 19.73
C GLY A 18 -2.49 15.38 19.01
N TYR A 19 -2.21 14.72 17.88
CA TYR A 19 -3.18 13.88 17.20
C TYR A 19 -3.20 12.46 17.78
N ASP A 20 -4.39 11.94 18.06
CA ASP A 20 -4.60 10.59 18.56
C ASP A 20 -4.77 9.60 17.40
N TYR A 21 -3.69 8.90 17.05
CA TYR A 21 -3.66 7.91 15.98
C TYR A 21 -4.40 6.60 16.31
N THR A 22 -5.01 6.47 17.49
CA THR A 22 -5.85 5.31 17.82
C THR A 22 -7.28 5.47 17.30
N GLN A 23 -7.69 6.69 16.93
CA GLN A 23 -9.00 6.97 16.38
C GLN A 23 -9.14 6.43 14.96
N PRO A 24 -10.37 6.05 14.54
CA PRO A 24 -10.64 5.73 13.15
C PRO A 24 -10.27 6.89 12.23
N GLY A 25 -9.68 6.56 11.07
CA GLY A 25 -9.30 7.54 10.06
C GLY A 25 -9.16 6.89 8.68
N ALA A 26 -9.23 7.69 7.63
CA ALA A 26 -8.97 7.26 6.26
C ALA A 26 -7.47 7.33 5.97
N TYR A 27 -6.94 6.31 5.31
CA TYR A 27 -5.54 6.20 4.93
C TYR A 27 -5.47 5.85 3.45
N PHE A 28 -4.55 6.50 2.74
CA PHE A 28 -4.18 6.10 1.38
C PHE A 28 -2.86 5.35 1.45
N VAL A 29 -2.85 4.13 0.93
CA VAL A 29 -1.73 3.21 1.00
C VAL A 29 -1.34 2.81 -0.41
N THR A 30 -0.09 3.10 -0.76
CA THR A 30 0.53 2.59 -1.98
C THR A 30 1.57 1.54 -1.62
N ILE A 31 1.50 0.37 -2.26
CA ILE A 31 2.52 -0.67 -2.12
C ILE A 31 3.12 -0.93 -3.50
N CYS A 32 4.42 -0.68 -3.63
CA CYS A 32 5.18 -0.94 -4.85
C CYS A 32 5.80 -2.33 -4.84
N ALA A 33 5.81 -2.99 -6.00
CA ALA A 33 6.67 -4.14 -6.25
C ALA A 33 8.14 -3.77 -6.06
N TYR A 34 8.96 -4.77 -5.76
CA TYR A 34 10.40 -4.60 -5.67
C TYR A 34 10.95 -4.01 -6.98
N ASP A 35 11.83 -3.01 -6.85
CA ASP A 35 12.40 -2.24 -7.97
C ASP A 35 11.37 -1.71 -8.99
N ARG A 36 10.09 -1.59 -8.59
CA ARG A 36 8.98 -1.19 -9.46
C ARG A 36 8.85 -2.09 -10.70
N GLU A 37 9.19 -3.37 -10.59
CA GLU A 37 8.99 -4.34 -11.65
C GLU A 37 7.49 -4.51 -11.98
N PRO A 38 7.10 -4.60 -13.27
CA PRO A 38 5.70 -4.74 -13.70
C PRO A 38 5.16 -6.17 -13.50
N LEU A 39 5.14 -6.64 -12.26
CA LEU A 39 4.80 -8.02 -11.90
C LEU A 39 3.30 -8.33 -12.05
N PHE A 40 2.43 -7.33 -11.92
CA PHE A 40 0.98 -7.50 -11.76
C PHE A 40 0.20 -7.42 -13.08
N GLY A 41 0.88 -7.16 -14.19
CA GLY A 41 0.28 -7.04 -15.51
C GLY A 41 0.91 -5.92 -16.31
N GLU A 42 0.17 -5.42 -17.29
CA GLU A 42 0.60 -4.36 -18.19
C GLU A 42 -0.56 -3.44 -18.54
N VAL A 43 -0.25 -2.23 -19.01
CA VAL A 43 -1.27 -1.32 -19.56
C VAL A 43 -1.20 -1.40 -21.07
N VAL A 44 -2.31 -1.75 -21.71
CA VAL A 44 -2.44 -1.81 -23.18
C VAL A 44 -3.63 -0.94 -23.58
N ASP A 45 -3.42 -0.03 -24.52
CA ASP A 45 -4.42 0.93 -24.98
C ASP A 45 -5.05 1.78 -23.85
N GLY A 46 -4.27 2.06 -22.80
CA GLY A 46 -4.70 2.83 -21.64
C GLY A 46 -5.48 2.01 -20.60
N GLU A 47 -5.73 0.73 -20.85
CA GLU A 47 -6.42 -0.16 -19.93
C GLU A 47 -5.45 -1.10 -19.21
N MET A 48 -5.64 -1.26 -17.91
CA MET A 48 -4.87 -2.22 -17.13
C MET A 48 -5.30 -3.66 -17.45
N ARG A 49 -4.38 -4.45 -17.98
CA ARG A 49 -4.53 -5.91 -18.16
C ARG A 49 -3.83 -6.61 -17.00
N VAL A 50 -4.63 -6.97 -16.00
CA VAL A 50 -4.17 -7.68 -14.81
C VAL A 50 -3.80 -9.12 -15.17
N ASN A 51 -2.69 -9.61 -14.63
CA ASN A 51 -2.30 -11.02 -14.74
C ASN A 51 -2.62 -11.78 -13.44
N LYS A 52 -2.30 -13.07 -13.38
CA LYS A 52 -2.55 -13.92 -12.20
C LYS A 52 -1.93 -13.38 -10.90
N TRP A 53 -0.79 -12.69 -10.97
CA TRP A 53 -0.14 -12.12 -9.79
C TRP A 53 -0.90 -10.88 -9.30
N GLY A 54 -1.38 -10.03 -10.22
CA GLY A 54 -2.23 -8.90 -9.85
C GLY A 54 -3.60 -9.33 -9.30
N GLU A 55 -4.17 -10.44 -9.78
CA GLU A 55 -5.37 -11.05 -9.19
C GLU A 55 -5.12 -11.49 -7.74
N ILE A 56 -4.02 -12.21 -7.47
CA ILE A 56 -3.63 -12.62 -6.11
C ILE A 56 -3.46 -11.40 -5.20
N VAL A 57 -2.82 -10.34 -5.68
CA VAL A 57 -2.64 -9.12 -4.88
C VAL A 57 -3.97 -8.47 -4.53
N ARG A 58 -4.92 -8.40 -5.48
CA ARG A 58 -6.28 -7.92 -5.21
C ARG A 58 -6.99 -8.78 -4.17
N GLU A 59 -6.93 -10.10 -4.33
CA GLU A 59 -7.58 -11.04 -3.40
C GLU A 59 -7.04 -10.87 -1.98
N GLU A 60 -5.71 -10.82 -1.82
CA GLU A 60 -5.07 -10.65 -0.51
C GLU A 60 -5.34 -9.26 0.09
N TRP A 61 -5.45 -8.21 -0.74
CA TRP A 61 -5.88 -6.89 -0.29
C TRP A 61 -7.26 -6.96 0.39
N PHE A 62 -8.27 -7.50 -0.29
CA PHE A 62 -9.64 -7.59 0.25
C PHE A 62 -9.80 -8.62 1.37
N ARG A 63 -8.98 -9.68 1.37
CA ARG A 63 -8.88 -10.64 2.47
C ARG A 63 -8.51 -9.96 3.79
N THR A 64 -7.87 -8.80 3.75
CA THR A 64 -7.58 -7.98 4.95
C THR A 64 -8.82 -7.73 5.79
N THR A 65 -9.98 -7.46 5.18
CA THR A 65 -11.24 -7.21 5.92
C THR A 65 -11.72 -8.44 6.70
N GLN A 66 -11.42 -9.65 6.21
CA GLN A 66 -11.76 -10.91 6.87
C GLN A 66 -10.82 -11.19 8.06
N LEU A 67 -9.56 -10.75 7.96
CA LEU A 67 -8.53 -10.98 8.98
C LEU A 67 -8.47 -9.86 10.03
N ARG A 68 -8.93 -8.66 9.69
CA ARG A 68 -8.81 -7.44 10.49
C ARG A 68 -10.17 -6.74 10.57
N PRO A 69 -10.96 -6.98 11.63
CA PRO A 69 -12.32 -6.46 11.73
C PRO A 69 -12.41 -4.93 11.85
N TYR A 70 -11.29 -4.25 12.08
CA TYR A 70 -11.17 -2.78 12.14
C TYR A 70 -10.75 -2.16 10.80
N VAL A 71 -10.60 -2.96 9.74
CA VAL A 71 -10.27 -2.48 8.39
C VAL A 71 -11.53 -2.53 7.53
N VAL A 72 -11.87 -1.40 6.94
CA VAL A 72 -12.94 -1.26 5.94
C VAL A 72 -12.27 -0.91 4.61
N LEU A 73 -12.65 -1.62 3.55
CA LEU A 73 -12.14 -1.41 2.19
C LEU A 73 -13.33 -1.36 1.23
N TYR A 74 -13.21 -0.56 0.17
CA TYR A 74 -14.22 -0.42 -0.87
C TYR A 74 -13.61 -0.79 -2.23
N ASP A 75 -14.40 -1.48 -3.06
CA ASP A 75 -13.93 -1.98 -4.36
C ASP A 75 -13.59 -0.84 -5.34
N ASP A 76 -14.25 0.31 -5.22
CA ASP A 76 -14.05 1.51 -6.03
C ASP A 76 -12.89 2.40 -5.53
N GLU A 77 -12.34 2.10 -4.34
CA GLU A 77 -11.19 2.80 -3.78
C GLU A 77 -9.87 2.04 -3.97
N PHE A 78 -9.88 0.90 -4.66
CA PHE A 78 -8.71 0.06 -4.87
C PHE A 78 -8.35 -0.12 -6.36
N VAL A 79 -7.07 0.01 -6.69
CA VAL A 79 -6.56 -0.27 -8.05
C VAL A 79 -5.25 -1.05 -8.04
N VAL A 80 -5.12 -1.95 -9.01
CA VAL A 80 -3.86 -2.63 -9.34
C VAL A 80 -3.27 -1.96 -10.57
N MET A 81 -2.02 -1.54 -10.48
CA MET A 81 -1.20 -1.06 -11.59
C MET A 81 -0.09 -2.07 -11.87
N PRO A 82 0.63 -2.00 -13.01
CA PRO A 82 1.62 -3.03 -13.39
C PRO A 82 2.62 -3.38 -12.28
N ASN A 83 3.07 -2.38 -11.53
CA ASN A 83 4.14 -2.52 -10.53
C ASN A 83 3.77 -2.01 -9.14
N HIS A 84 2.51 -1.68 -8.87
CA HIS A 84 2.06 -1.20 -7.56
C HIS A 84 0.56 -1.33 -7.41
N ILE A 85 0.07 -1.14 -6.19
CA ILE A 85 -1.35 -1.01 -5.88
C ILE A 85 -1.59 0.29 -5.12
N HIS A 86 -2.82 0.82 -5.21
CA HIS A 86 -3.33 1.89 -4.37
C HIS A 86 -4.64 1.45 -3.73
N GLY A 87 -4.83 1.82 -2.46
CA GLY A 87 -6.10 1.72 -1.74
C GLY A 87 -6.05 2.43 -0.41
#